data_AF-A0A7S0IW77-F1
#
_entry.id   AF-A0A7S0IW77-F1
#
_cell.length_a   1.000
_cell.length_b   1.000
_cell.length_c   1.000
_cell.angle_alpha   90.00
_cell.angle_beta   90.00
_cell.angle_gamma   90.00
#
_symmetry.space_group_name_H-M   'P 1'
#
loop_
_entity.id
_entity.type
_entity.pdbx_description
1 polymer ?
#
loop_
_entity_poly.entity_id
_entity_poly.type
_entity_poly.pdbx_seq_one_letter_code
_entity_poly.pdbx_strand_id
1 'polypeptide(L)'
;EAQYTDAAFRAACTPFVAFIGVIAVLDLMLAVVYPNIVESLLTSIVAKAVSIAARLWADRMADQQHARVLFGRTVIAVTLLVFLGISLSYHGRSLPEPSSAGVIAAGAVIYALTVIYLHYTAVTNAHRLAFLAICALGTTALPTVSELGWPTEPLCTCGALLLGEVVGYLFHRQMRFAFLEQPAASRSGRLPVAHFATAPVRMQPWSLTFTDAELEAQYTDAAFRAACTPFVAFIGVIAVLDLMLAVVYPNIVESLLTSIVAKAVSIAARLWADRMADQQHARVLFGRTVIAVTLLVFLGISLSYHGRSLPEPSSAGVIAAGAVIYALTVIYLHYTAVTNAHRLAFLAICALGTTALPTVSELGWPTEPLCTCGALLLGEVVGYLFHRQMRFAFLEQPAASRSGRLPVAHFATAPVRMQPWSLTFTDAELEAQYTDA
;
A
#
# COMPACT_ATOMS: atom_id res chain seq x y z
N GLU A 1 25.80 1.61 1.48
CA GLU A 1 24.50 2.32 1.61
C GLU A 1 24.62 3.78 1.19
N ALA A 2 25.55 4.54 1.77
CA ALA A 2 25.82 5.94 1.43
C ALA A 2 25.92 6.20 -0.09
N GLN A 3 26.73 5.43 -0.81
CA GLN A 3 26.90 5.56 -2.27
C GLN A 3 25.58 5.45 -3.06
N TYR A 4 24.70 4.51 -2.67
CA TYR A 4 23.39 4.36 -3.32
C TYR A 4 22.52 5.57 -3.02
N THR A 5 22.46 6.00 -1.77
CA THR A 5 21.60 7.11 -1.37
C THR A 5 22.02 8.43 -2.00
N ASP A 6 23.32 8.65 -2.21
CA ASP A 6 23.84 9.83 -2.87
C ASP A 6 23.51 9.82 -4.36
N ALA A 7 23.72 8.68 -5.02
CA ALA A 7 23.36 8.51 -6.43
C ALA A 7 21.85 8.68 -6.65
N ALA A 8 21.02 8.09 -5.77
CA ALA A 8 19.56 8.22 -5.79
C ALA A 8 19.11 9.66 -5.58
N PHE A 9 19.68 10.35 -4.59
CA PHE A 9 19.36 11.75 -4.36
C PHE A 9 19.77 12.62 -5.55
N ARG A 10 20.91 12.43 -6.20
CA ARG A 10 21.24 13.24 -7.40
C ARG A 10 20.35 12.92 -8.59
N ALA A 11 20.18 11.64 -8.91
CA ALA A 11 19.36 11.20 -10.05
C ALA A 11 17.90 11.65 -9.93
N ALA A 12 17.40 11.83 -8.71
CA ALA A 12 16.05 12.25 -8.45
C ALA A 12 15.81 13.77 -8.55
N CYS A 13 16.83 14.61 -8.76
CA CYS A 13 16.66 16.07 -8.78
C CYS A 13 15.73 16.53 -9.90
N THR A 14 16.08 16.25 -11.16
CA THR A 14 15.29 16.61 -12.35
C THR A 14 13.85 16.10 -12.31
N PRO A 15 13.58 14.79 -12.08
CA PRO A 15 12.21 14.28 -12.08
C PRO A 15 11.39 14.83 -10.91
N PHE A 16 12.01 15.11 -9.75
CA PHE A 16 11.32 15.77 -8.64
C PHE A 16 10.92 17.21 -8.99
N VAL A 17 11.83 18.00 -9.57
CA VAL A 17 11.53 19.38 -9.98
C VAL A 17 10.42 19.42 -11.02
N ALA A 18 10.47 18.53 -12.02
CA ALA A 18 9.41 18.41 -13.03
C ALA A 18 8.07 18.04 -12.39
N PHE A 19 8.06 17.04 -11.49
CA PHE A 19 6.85 16.61 -10.79
C PHE A 19 6.22 17.72 -9.95
N ILE A 20 7.00 18.40 -9.10
CA ILE A 20 6.49 19.50 -8.27
C ILE A 20 6.03 20.68 -9.14
N GLY A 21 6.71 20.94 -10.26
CA GLY A 21 6.29 21.93 -11.25
C GLY A 21 4.92 21.62 -11.85
N VAL A 22 4.67 20.37 -12.23
CA VAL A 22 3.35 19.93 -12.74
C VAL A 22 2.27 20.11 -11.68
N ILE A 23 2.54 19.76 -10.41
CA ILE A 23 1.55 19.96 -9.35
C ILE A 23 1.28 21.45 -9.11
N ALA A 24 2.30 22.31 -9.16
CA ALA A 24 2.10 23.76 -9.03
C ALA A 24 1.20 24.32 -10.16
N VAL A 25 1.35 23.80 -11.39
CA VAL A 25 0.46 24.15 -12.51
C VAL A 25 -0.96 23.65 -12.26
N LEU A 26 -1.13 22.43 -11.73
CA LEU A 26 -2.45 21.89 -11.38
C LEU A 26 -3.12 22.71 -10.27
N ASP A 27 -2.39 23.11 -9.23
CA ASP A 27 -2.90 23.99 -8.18
C ASP A 27 -3.33 25.34 -8.76
N LEU A 28 -2.56 25.89 -9.71
CA LEU A 28 -2.91 27.15 -10.36
C LEU A 28 -4.20 27.01 -11.18
N MET A 29 -4.37 25.90 -11.91
CA MET A 29 -5.61 25.60 -12.63
C MET A 29 -6.79 25.44 -11.67
N LEU A 30 -6.60 24.71 -10.56
CA LEU A 30 -7.63 24.56 -9.53
C LEU A 30 -8.00 25.90 -8.89
N ALA A 31 -7.05 26.83 -8.72
CA ALA A 31 -7.32 28.15 -8.18
C ALA A 31 -8.19 28.99 -9.13
N VAL A 32 -8.03 28.81 -10.44
CA VAL A 32 -8.89 29.45 -11.44
C VAL A 32 -10.31 28.87 -11.40
N VAL A 33 -10.45 27.55 -11.22
CA VAL A 33 -11.76 26.86 -11.20
C VAL A 33 -12.51 27.07 -9.88
N TYR A 34 -11.78 27.10 -8.76
CA TYR A 34 -12.33 27.15 -7.41
C TYR A 34 -11.86 28.42 -6.67
N PRO A 35 -12.52 29.57 -6.90
CA PRO A 35 -12.09 30.86 -6.34
C PRO A 35 -12.11 30.87 -4.81
N ASN A 36 -12.95 30.04 -4.20
CA ASN A 36 -13.09 29.85 -2.76
C ASN A 36 -11.84 29.28 -2.08
N ILE A 37 -10.94 28.61 -2.81
CA ILE A 37 -9.71 28.00 -2.25
C ILE A 37 -8.42 28.63 -2.82
N VAL A 38 -8.51 29.77 -3.51
CA VAL A 38 -7.36 30.44 -4.16
C VAL A 38 -6.23 30.70 -3.19
N GLU A 39 -6.49 31.22 -1.99
CA GLU A 39 -5.44 31.53 -1.02
C GLU A 39 -4.69 30.28 -0.53
N SER A 40 -5.44 29.19 -0.32
CA SER A 40 -4.86 27.89 0.05
C SER A 40 -3.97 27.35 -1.07
N LEU A 41 -4.42 27.45 -2.32
CA LEU A 41 -3.68 27.00 -3.50
C LEU A 41 -2.47 27.88 -3.80
N LEU A 42 -2.57 29.20 -3.65
CA LEU A 42 -1.42 30.12 -3.77
C LEU A 42 -0.37 29.82 -2.71
N THR A 43 -0.77 29.57 -1.46
CA THR A 43 0.15 29.15 -0.39
C THR A 43 0.85 27.83 -0.75
N SER A 44 0.10 26.87 -1.30
CA SER A 44 0.62 25.59 -1.81
C SER A 44 1.60 25.77 -2.99
N ILE A 45 1.33 26.69 -3.93
CA ILE A 45 2.23 26.99 -5.06
C ILE A 45 3.54 27.60 -4.56
N VAL A 46 3.47 28.57 -3.63
CA VAL A 46 4.66 29.18 -3.02
C VAL A 46 5.50 28.11 -2.30
N ALA A 47 4.86 27.25 -1.52
CA ALA A 47 5.48 26.11 -0.87
C ALA A 47 6.20 25.17 -1.86
N LYS A 48 5.58 24.87 -2.99
CA LYS A 48 6.17 24.06 -4.06
C LYS A 48 7.37 24.74 -4.71
N ALA A 49 7.32 26.06 -4.95
CA ALA A 49 8.45 26.83 -5.45
C ALA A 49 9.64 26.81 -4.46
N VAL A 50 9.37 26.96 -3.16
CA VAL A 50 10.39 26.83 -2.09
C VAL A 50 10.99 25.42 -2.10
N SER A 51 10.16 24.38 -2.27
CA SER A 51 10.63 22.99 -2.33
C SER A 51 11.52 22.73 -3.55
N ILE A 52 11.19 23.30 -4.71
CA ILE A 52 12.03 23.25 -5.92
C ILE A 52 13.36 23.97 -5.69
N ALA A 53 13.34 25.19 -5.14
CA ALA A 53 14.55 25.95 -4.87
C ALA A 53 15.47 25.23 -3.88
N ALA A 54 14.90 24.71 -2.79
CA ALA A 54 15.61 23.92 -1.80
C ALA A 54 16.21 22.66 -2.41
N ARG A 55 15.49 22.02 -3.35
CA ARG A 55 15.99 20.84 -4.05
C ARG A 55 17.18 21.13 -4.95
N LEU A 56 17.07 22.18 -5.77
CA LEU A 56 18.14 22.63 -6.67
C LEU A 56 19.38 23.09 -5.89
N TRP A 57 19.17 23.70 -4.72
CA TRP A 57 20.25 24.08 -3.83
C TRP A 57 20.93 22.85 -3.21
N ALA A 58 20.16 21.90 -2.69
CA ALA A 58 20.66 20.66 -2.10
C ALA A 58 21.46 19.81 -3.10
N ASP A 59 21.05 19.76 -4.36
CA ASP A 59 21.77 19.03 -5.42
C ASP A 59 23.20 19.55 -5.65
N ARG A 60 23.44 20.84 -5.42
CA ARG A 60 24.76 21.49 -5.57
C ARG A 60 25.69 21.32 -4.38
N MET A 61 25.22 20.77 -3.25
CA MET A 61 26.05 20.61 -2.06
C MET A 61 27.09 19.51 -2.25
N ALA A 62 28.30 19.72 -1.73
CA ALA A 62 29.35 18.69 -1.76
C ALA A 62 28.96 17.46 -0.91
N ASP A 63 28.46 17.70 0.30
CA ASP A 63 27.95 16.67 1.21
C ASP A 63 26.47 16.38 0.93
N GLN A 64 26.23 15.24 0.29
CA GLN A 64 24.90 14.78 -0.10
C GLN A 64 24.07 14.28 1.08
N GLN A 65 24.71 13.77 2.14
CA GLN A 65 24.01 13.33 3.34
C GLN A 65 23.43 14.54 4.07
N HIS A 66 24.23 15.59 4.24
CA HIS A 66 23.75 16.85 4.81
C HIS A 66 22.66 17.50 3.93
N ALA A 67 22.84 17.48 2.61
CA ALA A 67 21.86 17.99 1.65
C ALA A 67 20.49 17.31 1.77
N ARG A 68 20.47 15.98 1.94
CA ARG A 68 19.24 15.19 2.14
C ARG A 68 18.52 15.56 3.44
N VAL A 69 19.27 15.76 4.52
CA VAL A 69 18.70 16.18 5.80
C VAL A 69 18.11 17.57 5.70
N LEU A 70 18.84 18.54 5.13
CA LEU A 70 18.35 19.90 4.95
C LEU A 70 17.12 19.95 4.05
N PHE A 71 17.14 19.24 2.92
CA PHE A 71 15.99 19.14 2.04
C PHE A 71 14.78 18.53 2.75
N GLY A 72 14.97 17.43 3.51
CA GLY A 72 13.91 16.82 4.31
C GLY A 72 13.30 17.77 5.34
N ARG A 73 14.13 18.57 6.03
CA ARG A 73 13.66 19.61 6.96
C ARG A 73 12.86 20.70 6.24
N THR A 74 13.31 21.13 5.07
CA THR A 74 12.59 22.14 4.28
C THR A 74 11.25 21.62 3.83
N VAL A 75 11.15 20.38 3.34
CA VAL A 75 9.86 19.75 2.98
C VAL A 75 8.91 19.77 4.18
N ILE A 76 9.36 19.33 5.36
CA ILE A 76 8.55 19.35 6.58
C ILE A 76 8.08 20.76 6.93
N ALA A 77 8.99 21.74 6.96
CA ALA A 77 8.69 23.11 7.34
C ALA A 77 7.69 23.75 6.37
N VAL A 78 7.89 23.52 5.07
CA VAL A 78 6.99 23.99 4.02
C VAL A 78 5.61 23.35 4.17
N THR A 79 5.53 22.03 4.39
CA THR A 79 4.25 21.34 4.59
C THR A 79 3.51 21.86 5.83
N LEU A 80 4.21 22.08 6.94
CA LEU A 80 3.63 22.70 8.15
C LEU A 80 3.08 24.10 7.86
N LEU A 81 3.84 24.93 7.15
CA LEU A 81 3.41 26.28 6.77
C LEU A 81 2.19 26.27 5.85
N VAL A 82 2.08 25.29 4.95
CA VAL A 82 0.89 25.11 4.11
C VAL A 82 -0.32 24.80 4.98
N PHE A 83 -0.25 23.81 5.88
CA PHE A 83 -1.38 23.47 6.75
C PHE A 83 -1.75 24.62 7.69
N LEU A 84 -0.76 25.34 8.22
CA LEU A 84 -1.00 26.51 9.05
C LEU A 84 -1.67 27.63 8.27
N GLY A 85 -1.19 27.94 7.06
CA GLY A 85 -1.76 28.95 6.19
C GLY A 85 -3.20 28.62 5.80
N ILE A 86 -3.47 27.36 5.42
CA ILE A 86 -4.81 26.86 5.14
C ILE A 86 -5.69 27.03 6.40
N SER A 87 -5.24 26.53 7.55
CA SER A 87 -6.01 26.60 8.81
C SER A 87 -6.38 28.05 9.20
N LEU A 88 -5.44 28.99 9.06
CA LEU A 88 -5.66 30.41 9.32
C LEU A 88 -6.65 31.03 8.32
N SER A 89 -6.55 30.70 7.04
CA SER A 89 -7.51 31.15 6.01
C SER A 89 -8.94 30.67 6.30
N TYR A 90 -9.10 29.45 6.84
CA TYR A 90 -10.41 28.90 7.18
C TYR A 90 -10.98 29.43 8.52
N HIS A 91 -10.13 29.73 9.52
CA HIS A 91 -10.61 30.28 10.79
C HIS A 91 -11.11 31.73 10.69
N GLY A 92 -10.61 32.51 9.73
CA GLY A 92 -10.94 33.93 9.58
C GLY A 92 -12.17 34.23 8.73
N ARG A 93 -12.81 33.22 8.11
CA ARG A 93 -13.91 33.42 7.16
C ARG A 93 -15.12 32.55 7.52
N SER A 94 -16.32 33.02 7.21
CA SER A 94 -17.50 32.14 7.11
C SER A 94 -17.14 31.00 6.16
N LEU A 95 -17.29 29.76 6.63
CA LEU A 95 -16.89 28.55 5.90
C LEU A 95 -17.31 28.69 4.42
N PRO A 96 -16.36 28.63 3.47
CA PRO A 96 -16.71 28.67 2.06
C PRO A 96 -17.65 27.51 1.73
N GLU A 97 -18.47 27.68 0.69
CA GLU A 97 -19.28 26.57 0.17
C GLU A 97 -18.37 25.34 -0.03
N PRO A 98 -18.81 24.15 0.44
CA PRO A 98 -18.01 22.95 0.39
C PRO A 98 -17.54 22.70 -1.04
N SER A 99 -16.24 22.48 -1.21
CA SER A 99 -15.68 22.15 -2.51
C SER A 99 -16.16 20.77 -2.98
N SER A 100 -16.05 20.51 -4.28
CA SER A 100 -16.41 19.20 -4.82
C SER A 100 -15.51 18.10 -4.23
N ALA A 101 -16.05 16.89 -4.08
CA ALA A 101 -15.27 15.70 -3.71
C ALA A 101 -14.03 15.47 -4.60
N GLY A 102 -14.05 15.99 -5.84
CA GLY A 102 -12.93 15.93 -6.77
C GLY A 102 -11.67 16.65 -6.29
N VAL A 103 -11.81 17.73 -5.51
CA VAL A 103 -10.66 18.47 -4.94
C VAL A 103 -9.90 17.60 -3.95
N ILE A 104 -10.62 16.87 -3.09
CA ILE A 104 -10.02 15.95 -2.12
C ILE A 104 -9.37 14.76 -2.83
N ALA A 105 -10.04 14.19 -3.84
CA ALA A 105 -9.46 13.09 -4.62
C ALA A 105 -8.16 13.52 -5.32
N ALA A 106 -8.13 14.71 -5.92
CA ALA A 106 -6.92 15.27 -6.53
C ALA A 106 -5.81 15.50 -5.49
N GLY A 107 -6.16 16.07 -4.33
CA GLY A 107 -5.23 16.24 -3.20
C GLY A 107 -4.66 14.92 -2.71
N ALA A 108 -5.50 13.89 -2.56
CA ALA A 108 -5.11 12.55 -2.16
C ALA A 108 -4.09 11.94 -3.15
N VAL A 109 -4.34 12.04 -4.47
CA VAL A 109 -3.38 11.59 -5.50
C VAL A 109 -2.06 12.35 -5.39
N ILE A 110 -2.10 13.67 -5.21
CA ILE A 110 -0.91 14.51 -5.01
C ILE A 110 -0.12 14.05 -3.78
N TYR A 111 -0.79 13.75 -2.67
CA TYR A 111 -0.15 13.24 -1.46
C TYR A 111 0.51 11.88 -1.70
N ALA A 112 -0.20 10.93 -2.32
CA ALA A 112 0.36 9.62 -2.65
C ALA A 112 1.62 9.74 -3.51
N LEU A 113 1.55 10.53 -4.59
CA LEU A 113 2.70 10.75 -5.47
C LEU A 113 3.84 11.48 -4.76
N THR A 114 3.55 12.46 -3.91
CA THR A 114 4.57 13.17 -3.14
C THR A 114 5.35 12.20 -2.25
N VAL A 115 4.66 11.30 -1.55
CA VAL A 115 5.33 10.28 -0.72
C VAL A 115 6.17 9.33 -1.57
N ILE A 116 5.67 8.89 -2.73
CA ILE A 116 6.44 8.06 -3.68
C ILE A 116 7.73 8.78 -4.11
N TYR A 117 7.65 10.08 -4.41
CA TYR A 117 8.82 10.88 -4.78
C TYR A 117 9.78 11.13 -3.60
N LEU A 118 9.29 11.20 -2.36
CA LEU A 118 10.16 11.29 -1.17
C LEU A 118 11.00 10.02 -0.98
N HIS A 119 10.45 8.85 -1.34
CA HIS A 119 11.20 7.60 -1.43
C HIS A 119 12.19 7.58 -2.60
N TYR A 120 11.76 8.09 -3.76
CA TYR A 120 12.60 8.15 -4.96
C TYR A 120 13.82 9.04 -4.75
N THR A 121 13.63 10.17 -4.06
CA THR A 121 14.71 11.08 -3.65
C THR A 121 15.55 10.52 -2.50
N ALA A 122 15.25 9.34 -1.95
CA ALA A 122 15.95 8.79 -0.80
C ALA A 122 16.02 9.79 0.39
N VAL A 123 14.99 10.60 0.62
CA VAL A 123 14.89 11.39 1.87
C VAL A 123 14.93 10.43 3.05
N THR A 124 15.57 10.79 4.16
CA THR A 124 15.70 9.87 5.31
C THR A 124 14.34 9.43 5.84
N ASN A 125 14.24 8.23 6.40
CA ASN A 125 13.00 7.69 6.94
C ASN A 125 12.32 8.62 7.97
N ALA A 126 13.09 9.21 8.88
CA ALA A 126 12.57 10.13 9.90
C ALA A 126 11.80 11.32 9.28
N HIS A 127 12.38 11.97 8.25
CA HIS A 127 11.72 13.10 7.59
C HIS A 127 10.48 12.68 6.78
N ARG A 128 10.46 11.48 6.18
CA ARG A 128 9.27 10.96 5.49
C ARG A 128 8.14 10.64 6.47
N LEU A 129 8.45 9.99 7.59
CA LEU A 129 7.47 9.71 8.64
C LEU A 129 6.92 10.99 9.26
N ALA A 130 7.78 12.00 9.47
CA ALA A 130 7.34 13.31 9.93
C ALA A 130 6.42 13.99 8.90
N PHE A 131 6.74 13.94 7.60
CA PHE A 131 5.86 14.42 6.54
C PHE A 131 4.49 13.72 6.57
N LEU A 132 4.46 12.39 6.65
CA LEU A 132 3.22 11.61 6.76
C LEU A 132 2.40 12.02 7.98
N ALA A 133 3.05 12.14 9.15
CA ALA A 133 2.40 12.55 10.39
C ALA A 133 1.82 13.95 10.28
N ILE A 134 2.56 14.91 9.70
CA ILE A 134 2.08 16.28 9.49
C ILE A 134 0.91 16.32 8.53
N CYS A 135 0.94 15.56 7.42
CA CYS A 135 -0.18 15.53 6.48
C CYS A 135 -1.42 14.87 7.08
N ALA A 136 -1.26 13.81 7.88
CA ALA A 136 -2.37 13.16 8.57
C ALA A 136 -2.95 14.06 9.69
N LEU A 137 -2.09 14.66 10.52
CA LEU A 137 -2.52 15.59 11.57
C LEU A 137 -3.12 16.88 10.98
N GLY A 138 -2.52 17.39 9.91
CA GLY A 138 -3.00 18.58 9.20
C GLY A 138 -4.38 18.35 8.63
N THR A 139 -4.62 17.25 7.91
CA THR A 139 -5.96 16.95 7.39
C THR A 139 -6.98 16.62 8.48
N THR A 140 -6.56 16.01 9.58
CA THR A 140 -7.44 15.78 10.75
C THR A 140 -7.67 17.03 11.61
N ALA A 141 -6.91 18.10 11.44
CA ALA A 141 -7.12 19.37 12.13
C ALA A 141 -7.90 20.40 11.29
N LEU A 142 -8.03 20.16 9.99
CA LEU A 142 -8.77 21.06 9.10
C LEU A 142 -10.29 20.85 9.23
N PRO A 143 -11.08 21.93 9.16
CA PRO A 143 -12.53 21.81 9.02
C PRO A 143 -12.87 21.09 7.72
N THR A 144 -14.10 20.57 7.61
CA THR A 144 -14.61 20.00 6.35
C THR A 144 -14.44 21.00 5.22
N VAL A 145 -13.64 20.64 4.20
CA VAL A 145 -13.38 21.53 3.05
C VAL A 145 -14.18 21.13 1.81
N SER A 146 -14.82 19.97 1.82
CA SER A 146 -15.58 19.41 0.70
C SER A 146 -16.90 18.78 1.11
N GLU A 147 -17.68 18.39 0.10
CA GLU A 147 -18.93 17.63 0.25
C GLU A 147 -18.72 16.25 0.92
N LEU A 148 -17.51 15.70 0.89
CA LEU A 148 -17.20 14.41 1.54
C LEU A 148 -17.32 14.51 3.07
N GLY A 149 -16.97 15.67 3.62
CA GLY A 149 -17.02 15.95 5.03
C GLY A 149 -16.16 15.03 5.90
N TRP A 150 -16.41 15.11 7.19
CA TRP A 150 -15.77 14.28 8.20
C TRP A 150 -16.58 13.00 8.45
N PRO A 151 -15.92 11.84 8.63
CA PRO A 151 -14.47 11.60 8.70
C PRO A 151 -13.82 11.24 7.34
N THR A 152 -14.57 11.33 6.25
CA THR A 152 -14.21 10.84 4.92
C THR A 152 -12.97 11.52 4.35
N GLU A 153 -12.85 12.83 4.51
CA GLU A 153 -11.73 13.63 4.01
C GLU A 153 -10.36 13.19 4.60
N PRO A 154 -10.20 13.11 5.94
CA PRO A 154 -9.00 12.55 6.55
C PRO A 154 -8.73 11.11 6.12
N LEU A 155 -9.75 10.26 6.02
CA LEU A 155 -9.58 8.85 5.64
C LEU A 155 -9.05 8.72 4.21
N CYS A 156 -9.60 9.49 3.27
CA CYS A 156 -9.14 9.52 1.89
C CYS A 156 -7.67 9.97 1.81
N THR A 157 -7.32 11.05 2.54
CA THR A 157 -5.95 11.57 2.54
C THR A 157 -4.97 10.61 3.19
N CYS A 158 -5.29 10.08 4.37
CA CYS A 158 -4.46 9.12 5.08
C CYS A 158 -4.28 7.82 4.30
N GLY A 159 -5.35 7.32 3.66
CA GLY A 159 -5.28 6.16 2.77
C GLY A 159 -4.32 6.39 1.61
N ALA A 160 -4.35 7.58 1.00
CA ALA A 160 -3.44 7.92 -0.09
C ALA A 160 -1.99 8.12 0.38
N LEU A 161 -1.76 8.71 1.55
CA LEU A 161 -0.44 8.81 2.18
C LEU A 161 0.16 7.43 2.45
N LEU A 162 -0.62 6.50 3.00
CA LEU A 162 -0.21 5.11 3.24
C LEU A 162 0.09 4.38 1.94
N LEU A 163 -0.78 4.51 0.94
CA LEU A 163 -0.55 3.94 -0.39
C LEU A 163 0.76 4.48 -0.99
N GLY A 164 0.99 5.79 -0.87
CA GLY A 164 2.22 6.44 -1.33
C GLY A 164 3.47 5.94 -0.59
N GLU A 165 3.42 5.76 0.73
CA GLU A 165 4.55 5.27 1.55
C GLU A 165 4.95 3.88 1.12
N VAL A 166 3.95 3.05 0.92
CA VAL A 166 4.15 1.69 0.48
C VAL A 166 4.72 1.62 -0.92
N VAL A 167 4.06 2.27 -1.88
CA VAL A 167 4.45 2.21 -3.29
C VAL A 167 5.85 2.80 -3.42
N GLY A 168 6.10 3.92 -2.74
CA GLY A 168 7.41 4.53 -2.62
C GLY A 168 8.46 3.58 -2.05
N TYR A 169 8.16 2.88 -0.96
CA TYR A 169 9.05 1.89 -0.37
C TYR A 169 9.38 0.75 -1.35
N LEU A 170 8.40 0.26 -2.09
CA LEU A 170 8.60 -0.77 -3.12
C LEU A 170 9.54 -0.28 -4.23
N PHE A 171 9.30 0.92 -4.76
CA PHE A 171 10.16 1.57 -5.75
C PHE A 171 11.58 1.77 -5.20
N HIS A 172 11.71 2.32 -4.00
CA HIS A 172 13.00 2.56 -3.35
C HIS A 172 13.79 1.26 -3.19
N ARG A 173 13.13 0.20 -2.72
CA ARG A 173 13.76 -1.11 -2.56
C ARG A 173 14.18 -1.69 -3.92
N GLN A 174 13.37 -1.53 -4.96
CA GLN A 174 13.70 -2.01 -6.30
C GLN A 174 14.90 -1.28 -6.90
N MET A 175 14.96 0.05 -6.77
CA MET A 175 16.13 0.83 -7.18
C MET A 175 17.40 0.42 -6.43
N ARG A 176 17.29 0.13 -5.13
CA ARG A 176 18.42 -0.36 -4.33
C ARG A 176 18.96 -1.68 -4.88
N PHE A 177 18.09 -2.62 -5.26
CA PHE A 177 18.53 -3.87 -5.89
C PHE A 177 19.18 -3.64 -7.26
N ALA A 178 18.55 -2.83 -8.12
CA ALA A 178 19.10 -2.49 -9.43
C ALA A 178 20.48 -1.82 -9.34
N PHE A 179 20.73 -1.05 -8.27
CA PHE A 179 22.04 -0.48 -7.98
C PHE A 179 23.06 -1.54 -7.52
N LEU A 180 22.65 -2.47 -6.65
CA LEU A 180 23.52 -3.55 -6.16
C LEU A 180 23.93 -4.51 -7.28
N GLU A 181 23.05 -4.76 -8.25
CA GLU A 181 23.31 -5.64 -9.39
C GLU A 181 24.28 -5.05 -10.42
N GLN A 182 24.57 -3.74 -10.36
CA GLN A 182 25.56 -3.13 -11.24
C GLN A 182 26.98 -3.63 -10.89
N PRO A 183 27.78 -4.02 -11.89
CA PRO A 183 29.19 -4.32 -11.72
C PRO A 183 29.88 -3.21 -10.91
N ALA A 184 30.76 -3.57 -9.98
CA ALA A 184 31.43 -2.57 -9.12
C ALA A 184 32.13 -1.48 -9.95
N ALA A 185 32.64 -1.82 -11.12
CA ALA A 185 33.29 -0.90 -12.05
C ALA A 185 32.34 0.14 -12.70
N SER A 186 31.03 -0.12 -12.77
CA SER A 186 30.04 0.81 -13.35
C SER A 186 29.28 1.63 -12.30
N ARG A 187 29.56 1.44 -10.99
CA ARG A 187 28.94 2.22 -9.90
C ARG A 187 29.48 3.65 -9.76
N SER A 188 30.14 4.19 -10.80
CA SER A 188 30.88 5.47 -10.79
C SER A 188 29.99 6.74 -10.79
N GLY A 189 28.82 6.70 -10.15
CA GLY A 189 28.11 7.91 -9.71
C GLY A 189 26.91 8.34 -10.56
N ARG A 190 26.47 7.54 -11.54
CA ARG A 190 25.17 7.73 -12.19
C ARG A 190 24.32 6.48 -12.03
N LEU A 191 23.18 6.60 -11.35
CA LEU A 191 22.13 5.60 -11.48
C LEU A 191 21.76 5.52 -12.97
N PRO A 192 21.69 4.33 -13.56
CA PRO A 192 21.15 4.18 -14.90
C PRO A 192 19.76 4.81 -14.89
N VAL A 193 19.51 5.71 -15.84
CA VAL A 193 18.15 6.14 -16.16
C VAL A 193 17.45 4.90 -16.70
N ALA A 194 16.88 4.12 -15.78
CA ALA A 194 15.89 3.07 -15.97
C ALA A 194 15.92 2.38 -17.34
N HIS A 195 17.08 1.86 -17.77
CA HIS A 195 17.03 0.68 -18.60
C HIS A 195 16.86 -0.47 -17.64
N PHE A 196 15.59 -0.80 -17.34
CA PHE A 196 15.14 -2.00 -16.64
C PHE A 196 15.53 -3.31 -17.38
N ALA A 197 16.51 -3.24 -18.28
CA ALA A 197 16.99 -4.30 -19.12
C ALA A 197 18.21 -4.95 -18.46
N THR A 198 18.01 -6.22 -18.08
CA THR A 198 18.99 -7.31 -18.20
C THR A 198 20.20 -7.30 -17.25
N ALA A 199 19.96 -7.31 -15.94
CA ALA A 199 20.74 -8.22 -15.08
C ALA A 199 19.97 -9.56 -15.01
N PRO A 200 20.58 -10.72 -14.66
CA PRO A 200 19.87 -11.99 -14.55
C PRO A 200 19.00 -11.99 -13.27
N VAL A 201 18.06 -11.06 -13.20
CA VAL A 201 17.05 -11.02 -12.17
C VAL A 201 16.14 -12.20 -12.48
N ARG A 202 16.34 -13.30 -11.75
CA ARG A 202 15.49 -14.48 -11.85
C ARG A 202 14.02 -14.16 -11.59
N MET A 203 13.65 -12.96 -11.15
CA MET A 203 12.27 -12.50 -10.95
C MET A 203 11.94 -11.29 -11.83
N GLN A 204 10.78 -11.32 -12.47
CA GLN A 204 10.22 -10.17 -13.16
C GLN A 204 9.83 -9.07 -12.16
N PRO A 205 10.18 -7.81 -12.46
CA PRO A 205 9.74 -6.69 -11.65
C PRO A 205 8.20 -6.59 -11.64
N TRP A 206 7.62 -6.20 -10.50
CA TRP A 206 6.17 -6.03 -10.28
C TRP A 206 5.31 -7.30 -10.24
N SER A 207 5.54 -8.30 -11.08
CA SER A 207 4.80 -9.57 -11.00
C SER A 207 5.37 -10.51 -9.93
N LEU A 208 6.65 -10.29 -9.53
CA LEU A 208 7.44 -11.18 -8.68
C LEU A 208 7.59 -12.61 -9.23
N THR A 209 7.17 -12.89 -10.46
CA THR A 209 7.26 -14.23 -11.05
C THR A 209 8.70 -14.53 -11.42
N PHE A 210 9.14 -15.77 -11.27
CA PHE A 210 10.44 -16.14 -11.78
C PHE A 210 10.46 -16.08 -13.32
N THR A 211 11.59 -15.64 -13.90
CA THR A 211 11.81 -15.65 -15.36
C THR A 211 11.92 -17.07 -15.89
N ASP A 212 12.42 -17.98 -15.05
CA ASP A 212 12.45 -19.41 -15.29
C ASP A 212 11.09 -20.04 -14.90
N ALA A 213 10.39 -20.58 -15.90
CA ALA A 213 9.08 -21.18 -15.73
C ALA A 213 9.10 -22.44 -14.85
N GLU A 214 10.20 -23.20 -14.87
CA GLU A 214 10.33 -24.40 -14.04
C GLU A 214 10.50 -24.00 -12.57
N LEU A 215 11.35 -23.02 -12.30
CA LEU A 215 11.53 -22.46 -10.96
C LEU A 215 10.24 -21.82 -10.41
N GLU A 216 9.48 -21.15 -11.27
CA GLU A 216 8.14 -20.63 -10.94
C GLU A 216 7.17 -21.74 -10.58
N ALA A 217 7.14 -22.83 -11.35
CA ALA A 217 6.28 -23.97 -11.07
C ALA A 217 6.65 -24.63 -9.73
N GLN A 218 7.95 -24.83 -9.46
CA GLN A 218 8.45 -25.41 -8.20
C GLN A 218 8.06 -24.55 -6.99
N TYR A 219 8.33 -23.24 -7.04
CA TYR A 219 7.97 -22.33 -5.95
C TYR A 219 6.47 -22.31 -5.70
N THR A 220 5.68 -22.15 -6.75
CA THR A 220 4.23 -21.97 -6.61
C THR A 220 3.53 -23.26 -6.18
N ASP A 221 4.01 -24.44 -6.58
CA ASP A 221 3.55 -25.73 -6.03
C ASP A 221 3.85 -25.80 -4.53
N ALA A 222 5.11 -25.60 -4.14
CA ALA A 222 5.53 -25.71 -2.76
C ALA A 222 4.80 -24.71 -1.85
N ALA A 223 4.66 -23.45 -2.29
CA ALA A 223 3.96 -22.41 -1.57
C ALA A 223 2.45 -22.69 -1.47
N PHE A 224 1.81 -23.11 -2.57
CA PHE A 224 0.39 -23.46 -2.56
C PHE A 224 0.13 -24.67 -1.67
N ARG A 225 1.00 -25.67 -1.57
CA ARG A 225 0.81 -26.77 -0.60
C ARG A 225 1.02 -26.31 0.84
N ALA A 226 2.14 -25.62 1.11
CA ALA A 226 2.49 -25.15 2.46
C ALA A 226 1.41 -24.25 3.07
N ALA A 227 0.70 -23.49 2.23
CA ALA A 227 -0.32 -22.57 2.68
C ALA A 227 -1.69 -23.21 2.99
N CYS A 228 -1.88 -24.53 2.85
CA CYS A 228 -3.19 -25.16 3.03
C CYS A 228 -3.72 -25.00 4.46
N THR A 229 -2.99 -25.54 5.44
CA THR A 229 -3.35 -25.49 6.86
C THR A 229 -3.54 -24.08 7.41
N PRO A 230 -2.60 -23.12 7.25
CA PRO A 230 -2.78 -21.77 7.76
C PRO A 230 -3.93 -21.03 7.07
N PHE A 231 -4.19 -21.27 5.78
CA PHE A 231 -5.35 -20.69 5.11
C PHE A 231 -6.67 -21.23 5.66
N VAL A 232 -6.78 -22.54 5.87
CA VAL A 232 -7.99 -23.15 6.45
C VAL A 232 -8.24 -22.64 7.87
N ALA A 233 -7.18 -22.56 8.68
CA ALA A 233 -7.28 -21.99 10.03
C ALA A 233 -7.74 -20.54 10.00
N PHE A 234 -7.15 -19.72 9.12
CA PHE A 234 -7.52 -18.32 8.93
C PHE A 234 -8.99 -18.15 8.54
N ILE A 235 -9.46 -18.85 7.51
CA ILE A 235 -10.87 -18.78 7.08
C ILE A 235 -11.81 -19.27 8.18
N GLY A 236 -11.42 -20.30 8.94
CA GLY A 236 -12.16 -20.75 10.11
C GLY A 236 -12.30 -19.68 11.19
N VAL A 237 -11.21 -18.97 11.52
CA VAL A 237 -11.24 -17.85 12.47
C VAL A 237 -12.17 -16.74 11.98
N ILE A 238 -12.11 -16.37 10.70
CA ILE A 238 -13.03 -15.35 10.18
C ILE A 238 -14.49 -15.83 10.23
N ALA A 239 -14.77 -17.10 9.94
CA ALA A 239 -16.13 -17.62 10.05
C ALA A 239 -16.67 -17.52 11.49
N VAL A 240 -15.81 -17.73 12.50
CA VAL A 240 -16.17 -17.50 13.91
C VAL A 240 -16.42 -16.02 14.19
N LEU A 241 -15.60 -15.11 13.64
CA LEU A 241 -15.81 -13.67 13.78
C LEU A 241 -17.13 -13.22 13.12
N ASP A 242 -17.46 -13.72 11.94
CA ASP A 242 -18.75 -13.47 11.29
C ASP A 242 -19.91 -13.95 12.15
N LEU A 243 -19.79 -15.13 12.77
CA LEU A 243 -20.81 -15.65 13.66
C LEU A 243 -20.99 -14.76 14.91
N MET A 244 -19.89 -14.28 15.49
CA MET A 244 -19.92 -13.32 16.60
C MET A 244 -20.58 -12.00 16.16
N LEU A 245 -20.25 -11.48 14.97
CA LEU A 245 -20.88 -10.30 14.41
C LEU A 245 -22.38 -10.51 14.18
N ALA A 246 -22.81 -11.70 13.76
CA ALA A 246 -24.21 -12.02 13.54
C ALA A 246 -25.01 -12.02 14.85
N VAL A 247 -24.38 -12.40 15.96
CA VAL A 247 -24.99 -12.32 17.30
C VAL A 247 -25.12 -10.87 17.76
N VAL A 248 -24.11 -10.04 17.52
CA VAL A 248 -24.10 -8.62 17.94
C VAL A 248 -24.99 -7.74 17.06
N TYR A 249 -25.05 -8.03 15.76
CA TYR A 249 -25.76 -7.24 14.75
C TYR A 249 -26.80 -8.11 14.04
N PRO A 250 -27.98 -8.32 14.66
CA PRO A 250 -29.01 -9.20 14.12
C PRO A 250 -29.56 -8.72 12.75
N ASN A 251 -29.45 -7.43 12.46
CA ASN A 251 -29.89 -6.80 11.21
C ASN A 251 -29.08 -7.24 9.97
N ILE A 252 -27.87 -7.79 10.15
CA ILE A 252 -27.00 -8.24 9.04
C ILE A 252 -26.77 -9.76 9.03
N VAL A 253 -27.57 -10.53 9.80
CA VAL A 253 -27.40 -11.99 9.95
C VAL A 253 -27.45 -12.71 8.60
N GLU A 254 -28.36 -12.37 7.70
CA GLU A 254 -28.46 -13.04 6.40
C GLU A 254 -27.23 -12.82 5.52
N SER A 255 -26.69 -11.60 5.51
CA SER A 255 -25.44 -11.26 4.82
C SER A 255 -24.27 -12.04 5.41
N LEU A 256 -24.19 -12.14 6.73
CA LEU A 256 -23.14 -12.90 7.42
C LEU A 256 -23.27 -14.41 7.22
N LEU A 257 -24.48 -14.96 7.19
CA LEU A 257 -24.72 -16.37 6.86
C LEU A 257 -24.26 -16.70 5.44
N THR A 258 -24.54 -15.81 4.48
CA THR A 258 -24.06 -15.96 3.10
C THR A 258 -22.52 -15.98 3.05
N SER A 259 -21.88 -15.09 3.82
CA SER A 259 -20.42 -15.06 3.98
C SER A 259 -19.85 -16.33 4.66
N ILE A 260 -20.52 -16.87 5.68
CA ILE A 260 -20.11 -18.12 6.35
C ILE A 260 -20.18 -19.31 5.39
N VAL A 261 -21.26 -19.43 4.61
CA VAL A 261 -21.40 -20.49 3.59
C VAL A 261 -20.28 -20.39 2.55
N ALA A 262 -20.00 -19.17 2.07
CA ALA A 262 -18.89 -18.91 1.17
C ALA A 262 -17.52 -19.32 1.73
N LYS A 263 -17.28 -19.06 3.01
CA LYS A 263 -16.06 -19.49 3.73
C LYS A 263 -15.97 -21.01 3.84
N ALA A 264 -17.07 -21.69 4.14
CA ALA A 264 -17.12 -23.15 4.17
C ALA A 264 -16.81 -23.76 2.78
N VAL A 265 -17.38 -23.19 1.71
CA VAL A 265 -17.06 -23.60 0.33
C VAL A 265 -15.59 -23.36 0.01
N SER A 266 -15.02 -22.24 0.44
CA SER A 266 -13.59 -21.92 0.25
C SER A 266 -12.67 -22.90 0.99
N ILE A 267 -13.02 -23.30 2.22
CA ILE A 267 -12.30 -24.35 2.96
C ILE A 267 -12.38 -25.69 2.24
N ALA A 268 -13.59 -26.11 1.83
CA ALA A 268 -13.79 -27.37 1.13
C ALA A 268 -13.00 -27.41 -0.19
N ALA A 269 -13.07 -26.33 -0.98
CA ALA A 269 -12.30 -26.18 -2.21
C ALA A 269 -10.80 -26.23 -1.95
N ARG A 270 -10.32 -25.62 -0.86
CA ARG A 270 -8.91 -25.64 -0.49
C ARG A 270 -8.42 -27.03 -0.12
N LEU A 271 -9.17 -27.74 0.73
CA LEU A 271 -8.85 -29.11 1.15
C LEU A 271 -8.93 -30.09 -0.02
N TRP A 272 -9.84 -29.87 -0.96
CA TRP A 272 -9.90 -30.64 -2.20
C TRP A 272 -8.70 -30.37 -3.11
N ALA A 273 -8.35 -29.10 -3.32
CA ALA A 273 -7.20 -28.70 -4.15
C ALA A 273 -5.86 -29.24 -3.60
N ASP A 274 -5.70 -29.28 -2.27
CA ASP A 274 -4.49 -29.83 -1.63
C ASP A 274 -4.24 -31.31 -1.96
N ARG A 275 -5.31 -32.08 -2.21
CA ARG A 275 -5.24 -33.52 -2.56
C ARG A 275 -4.92 -33.78 -4.03
N MET A 276 -4.94 -32.76 -4.89
CA MET A 276 -4.69 -32.95 -6.32
C MET A 276 -3.20 -33.23 -6.60
N ALA A 277 -2.92 -34.14 -7.55
CA ALA A 277 -1.54 -34.42 -7.96
C ALA A 277 -0.90 -33.21 -8.68
N ASP A 278 -1.63 -32.60 -9.61
CA ASP A 278 -1.24 -31.38 -10.29
C ASP A 278 -1.69 -30.14 -9.50
N GLN A 279 -0.74 -29.57 -8.78
CA GLN A 279 -0.99 -28.42 -7.91
C GLN A 279 -1.05 -27.10 -8.66
N GLN A 280 -0.50 -27.03 -9.88
CA GLN A 280 -0.65 -25.86 -10.72
C GLN A 280 -2.09 -25.73 -11.17
N HIS A 281 -2.69 -26.85 -11.62
CA HIS A 281 -4.10 -26.88 -11.96
C HIS A 281 -4.99 -26.64 -10.72
N ALA A 282 -4.66 -27.27 -9.58
CA ALA A 282 -5.39 -27.08 -8.33
C ALA A 282 -5.44 -25.63 -7.87
N ARG A 283 -4.31 -24.91 -7.99
CA ARG A 283 -4.17 -23.49 -7.68
C ARG A 283 -5.05 -22.61 -8.56
N VAL A 284 -5.12 -22.90 -9.85
CA VAL A 284 -5.99 -22.18 -10.79
C VAL A 284 -7.46 -22.43 -10.48
N LEU A 285 -7.85 -23.69 -10.24
CA LEU A 285 -9.23 -24.03 -9.86
C LEU A 285 -9.64 -23.36 -8.55
N PHE A 286 -8.78 -23.42 -7.53
CA PHE A 286 -9.03 -22.76 -6.26
C PHE A 286 -9.20 -21.24 -6.43
N GLY A 287 -8.33 -20.58 -7.22
CA GLY A 287 -8.47 -19.16 -7.52
C GLY A 287 -9.80 -18.81 -8.19
N ARG A 288 -10.26 -19.64 -9.14
CA ARG A 288 -11.59 -19.48 -9.76
C ARG A 288 -12.72 -19.67 -8.75
N THR A 289 -12.61 -20.63 -7.85
CA THR A 289 -13.60 -20.84 -6.78
C THR A 289 -13.68 -19.63 -5.86
N VAL A 290 -12.54 -19.07 -5.43
CA VAL A 290 -12.52 -17.86 -4.60
C VAL A 290 -13.25 -16.70 -5.28
N ILE A 291 -13.00 -16.46 -6.57
CA ILE A 291 -13.69 -15.42 -7.36
C ILE A 291 -15.18 -15.68 -7.44
N ALA A 292 -15.58 -16.89 -7.82
CA ALA A 292 -16.98 -17.25 -8.00
C ALA A 292 -17.76 -17.12 -6.69
N VAL A 293 -17.19 -17.62 -5.59
CA VAL A 293 -17.76 -17.53 -4.26
C VAL A 293 -17.88 -16.07 -3.82
N THR A 294 -16.83 -15.26 -4.01
CA THR A 294 -16.86 -13.84 -3.64
C THR A 294 -17.93 -13.08 -4.43
N LEU A 295 -18.05 -13.33 -5.74
CA LEU A 295 -19.09 -12.75 -6.58
C LEU A 295 -20.49 -13.14 -6.11
N LEU A 296 -20.69 -14.42 -5.77
CA LEU A 296 -21.97 -14.93 -5.26
C LEU A 296 -22.32 -14.33 -3.89
N VAL A 297 -21.33 -14.06 -3.04
CA VAL A 297 -21.55 -13.34 -1.76
C VAL A 297 -22.09 -11.95 -2.04
N PHE A 298 -21.42 -11.15 -2.88
CA PHE A 298 -21.89 -9.81 -3.19
C PHE A 298 -23.25 -9.82 -3.87
N LEU A 299 -23.49 -10.75 -4.81
CA LEU A 299 -24.79 -10.91 -5.44
C LEU A 299 -25.88 -11.27 -4.43
N GLY A 300 -25.60 -12.22 -3.52
CA GLY A 300 -26.53 -12.64 -2.47
C GLY A 300 -26.86 -11.50 -1.52
N ILE A 301 -25.84 -10.75 -1.05
CA ILE A 301 -26.03 -9.58 -0.20
C ILE A 301 -26.86 -8.51 -0.93
N SER A 302 -26.54 -8.21 -2.19
CA SER A 302 -27.30 -7.23 -2.99
C SER A 302 -28.76 -7.65 -3.18
N LEU A 303 -29.01 -8.92 -3.47
CA LEU A 303 -30.38 -9.45 -3.62
C LEU A 303 -31.16 -9.39 -2.30
N SER A 304 -30.52 -9.69 -1.16
CA SER A 304 -31.14 -9.54 0.16
C SER A 304 -31.56 -8.10 0.46
N TYR A 305 -30.81 -7.11 -0.03
CA TYR A 305 -31.16 -5.70 0.13
C TYR A 305 -32.15 -5.16 -0.89
N HIS A 306 -32.19 -5.70 -2.11
CA HIS A 306 -33.05 -5.15 -3.17
C HIS A 306 -34.56 -5.37 -2.94
N GLY A 307 -34.94 -6.26 -2.02
CA GLY A 307 -36.34 -6.60 -1.73
C GLY A 307 -36.83 -6.24 -0.33
N ARG A 308 -36.03 -5.54 0.48
CA ARG A 308 -36.36 -5.24 1.89
C ARG A 308 -36.16 -3.77 2.18
N SER A 309 -36.88 -3.26 3.19
CA SER A 309 -36.52 -1.97 3.79
C SER A 309 -35.05 -2.02 4.20
N LEU A 310 -34.28 -0.99 3.83
CA LEU A 310 -32.87 -0.90 4.20
C LEU A 310 -32.73 -1.17 5.71
N PRO A 311 -31.79 -2.04 6.12
CA PRO A 311 -31.55 -2.26 7.54
C PRO A 311 -31.22 -0.92 8.19
N GLU A 312 -31.59 -0.76 9.46
CA GLU A 312 -31.06 0.36 10.24
C GLU A 312 -29.53 0.32 10.15
N PRO A 313 -28.88 1.48 9.90
CA PRO A 313 -27.44 1.54 9.73
C PRO A 313 -26.76 0.90 10.93
N SER A 314 -25.89 -0.06 10.67
CA SER A 314 -25.09 -0.70 11.70
C SER A 314 -23.98 0.25 12.20
N SER A 315 -23.35 -0.12 13.31
CA SER A 315 -22.23 0.69 13.83
C SER A 315 -21.09 0.73 12.80
N ALA A 316 -20.33 1.83 12.80
CA ALA A 316 -19.10 1.95 12.02
C ALA A 316 -18.10 0.80 12.27
N GLY A 317 -18.22 0.10 13.41
CA GLY A 317 -17.43 -1.07 13.77
C GLY A 317 -17.59 -2.25 12.81
N VAL A 318 -18.77 -2.43 12.17
CA VAL A 318 -18.99 -3.50 11.19
C VAL A 318 -18.11 -3.29 9.96
N ILE A 319 -18.02 -2.05 9.47
CA ILE A 319 -17.17 -1.70 8.32
C ILE A 319 -15.69 -1.84 8.68
N ALA A 320 -15.29 -1.40 9.87
CA ALA A 320 -13.91 -1.57 10.33
C ALA A 320 -13.52 -3.06 10.42
N ALA A 321 -14.38 -3.91 10.96
CA ALA A 321 -14.16 -5.35 11.01
C ALA A 321 -14.09 -5.97 9.60
N GLY A 322 -15.02 -5.60 8.71
CA GLY A 322 -15.01 -6.01 7.31
C GLY A 322 -13.73 -5.60 6.58
N ALA A 323 -13.30 -4.35 6.77
CA ALA A 323 -12.05 -3.84 6.22
C ALA A 323 -10.83 -4.66 6.66
N VAL A 324 -10.71 -4.97 7.96
CA VAL A 324 -9.63 -5.84 8.48
C VAL A 324 -9.69 -7.23 7.84
N ILE A 325 -10.89 -7.82 7.72
CA ILE A 325 -11.09 -9.12 7.06
C ILE A 325 -10.64 -9.07 5.59
N TYR A 326 -11.00 -8.02 4.86
CA TYR A 326 -10.58 -7.83 3.47
C TYR A 326 -9.07 -7.72 3.34
N ALA A 327 -8.43 -6.87 4.15
CA ALA A 327 -6.97 -6.71 4.15
C ALA A 327 -6.26 -8.05 4.41
N LEU A 328 -6.68 -8.78 5.44
CA LEU A 328 -6.11 -10.08 5.77
C LEU A 328 -6.36 -11.12 4.66
N THR A 329 -7.55 -11.13 4.07
CA THR A 329 -7.88 -12.06 2.98
C THR A 329 -6.93 -11.86 1.81
N VAL A 330 -6.67 -10.61 1.42
CA VAL A 330 -5.72 -10.32 0.34
C VAL A 330 -4.30 -10.78 0.69
N ILE A 331 -3.84 -10.55 1.92
CA ILE A 331 -2.53 -11.05 2.40
C ILE A 331 -2.45 -12.57 2.27
N TYR A 332 -3.50 -13.30 2.67
CA TYR A 332 -3.54 -14.76 2.56
C TYR A 332 -3.68 -15.26 1.11
N LEU A 333 -4.26 -14.49 0.20
CA LEU A 333 -4.25 -14.81 -1.24
C LEU A 333 -2.84 -14.73 -1.84
N HIS A 334 -2.00 -13.80 -1.36
CA HIS A 334 -0.57 -13.80 -1.69
C HIS A 334 0.15 -15.00 -1.07
N TYR A 335 -0.13 -15.28 0.20
CA TYR A 335 0.47 -16.41 0.92
C TYR A 335 0.19 -17.75 0.25
N THR A 336 -1.02 -17.95 -0.26
CA THR A 336 -1.41 -19.13 -1.02
C THR A 336 -0.84 -19.16 -2.43
N ALA A 337 -0.07 -18.15 -2.87
CA ALA A 337 0.49 -18.06 -4.22
C ALA A 337 -0.57 -18.15 -5.34
N VAL A 338 -1.83 -17.79 -5.07
CA VAL A 338 -2.90 -17.67 -6.09
C VAL A 338 -2.41 -16.76 -7.22
N THR A 339 -2.76 -17.06 -8.47
CA THR A 339 -2.26 -16.30 -9.62
C THR A 339 -2.65 -14.83 -9.54
N ASN A 340 -1.82 -13.94 -10.10
CA ASN A 340 -2.05 -12.50 -10.03
C ASN A 340 -3.42 -12.10 -10.62
N ALA A 341 -3.79 -12.70 -11.76
CA ALA A 341 -5.09 -12.46 -12.39
C ALA A 341 -6.27 -12.75 -11.45
N HIS A 342 -6.22 -13.84 -10.68
CA HIS A 342 -7.32 -14.17 -9.77
C HIS A 342 -7.36 -13.23 -8.55
N ARG A 343 -6.21 -12.79 -8.03
CA ARG A 343 -6.16 -11.81 -6.94
C ARG A 343 -6.71 -10.46 -7.39
N LEU A 344 -6.29 -9.96 -8.55
CA LEU A 344 -6.82 -8.72 -9.11
C LEU A 344 -8.32 -8.79 -9.38
N ALA A 345 -8.82 -9.93 -9.87
CA ALA A 345 -10.26 -10.16 -10.02
C ALA A 345 -11.00 -10.15 -8.66
N PHE A 346 -10.42 -10.77 -7.63
CA PHE A 346 -10.97 -10.71 -6.26
C PHE A 346 -11.03 -9.27 -5.74
N LEU A 347 -9.95 -8.49 -5.87
CA LEU A 347 -9.90 -7.08 -5.49
C LEU A 347 -10.97 -6.26 -6.23
N ALA A 348 -11.07 -6.45 -7.55
CA ALA A 348 -12.06 -5.76 -8.38
C ALA A 348 -13.50 -6.10 -7.97
N ILE A 349 -13.80 -7.37 -7.71
CA ILE A 349 -15.13 -7.79 -7.23
C ILE A 349 -15.43 -7.19 -5.86
N CYS A 350 -14.46 -7.15 -4.94
CA CYS A 350 -14.68 -6.56 -3.62
C CYS A 350 -14.90 -5.05 -3.69
N ALA A 351 -14.09 -4.34 -4.49
CA ALA A 351 -14.24 -2.91 -4.70
C ALA A 351 -15.58 -2.59 -5.38
N LEU A 352 -15.89 -3.24 -6.51
CA LEU A 352 -17.13 -3.02 -7.25
C LEU A 352 -18.36 -3.44 -6.44
N GLY A 353 -18.28 -4.57 -5.75
CA GLY A 353 -19.33 -5.10 -4.89
C GLY A 353 -19.66 -4.14 -3.77
N THR A 354 -18.65 -3.65 -3.03
CA THR A 354 -18.89 -2.64 -1.98
C THR A 354 -19.39 -1.31 -2.55
N THR A 355 -18.97 -0.91 -3.74
CA THR A 355 -19.53 0.27 -4.41
C THR A 355 -20.94 0.06 -4.98
N ALA A 356 -21.43 -1.17 -5.08
CA ALA A 356 -22.77 -1.46 -5.53
C ALA A 356 -23.75 -1.68 -4.36
N LEU A 357 -23.24 -1.87 -3.15
CA LEU A 357 -24.05 -2.09 -1.96
C LEU A 357 -24.61 -0.76 -1.43
N PRO A 358 -25.85 -0.76 -0.91
CA PRO A 358 -26.37 0.37 -0.17
C PRO A 358 -25.54 0.62 1.08
N THR A 359 -25.66 1.82 1.67
CA THR A 359 -25.06 2.13 2.97
C THR A 359 -25.49 1.11 4.01
N VAL A 360 -24.55 0.40 4.62
CA VAL A 360 -24.85 -0.61 5.66
C VAL A 360 -24.51 -0.13 7.07
N SER A 361 -23.87 1.02 7.23
CA SER A 361 -23.44 1.57 8.50
C SER A 361 -23.64 3.09 8.61
N GLU A 362 -23.41 3.61 9.81
CA GLU A 362 -23.38 5.05 10.11
C GLU A 362 -22.33 5.83 9.32
N LEU A 363 -21.29 5.17 8.79
CA LEU A 363 -20.27 5.84 7.97
C LEU A 363 -20.83 6.35 6.64
N GLY A 364 -21.82 5.64 6.10
CA GLY A 364 -22.50 5.98 4.87
C GLY A 364 -21.60 6.03 3.64
N TRP A 365 -22.18 6.55 2.57
CA TRP A 365 -21.49 6.75 1.29
C TRP A 365 -20.85 8.13 1.25
N PRO A 366 -19.62 8.28 0.71
CA PRO A 366 -18.78 7.26 0.07
C PRO A 366 -17.74 6.62 1.02
N THR A 367 -17.88 6.83 2.32
CA THR A 367 -16.89 6.39 3.32
C THR A 367 -16.71 4.88 3.38
N GLU A 368 -17.80 4.13 3.30
CA GLU A 368 -17.79 2.67 3.33
C GLU A 368 -16.97 2.02 2.21
N PRO A 369 -17.22 2.32 0.92
CA PRO A 369 -16.42 1.76 -0.16
C PRO A 369 -14.97 2.25 -0.12
N LEU A 370 -14.72 3.51 0.30
CA LEU A 370 -13.35 4.03 0.47
C LEU A 370 -12.58 3.26 1.54
N CYS A 371 -13.20 2.98 2.68
CA CYS A 371 -12.59 2.19 3.76
C CYS A 371 -12.25 0.77 3.27
N THR A 372 -13.19 0.14 2.55
CA THR A 372 -12.96 -1.20 2.00
C THR A 372 -11.85 -1.20 0.95
N CYS A 373 -11.86 -0.26 0.01
CA CYS A 373 -10.82 -0.14 -1.01
C CYS A 373 -9.44 0.13 -0.40
N GLY A 374 -9.38 1.01 0.61
CA GLY A 374 -8.15 1.27 1.37
C GLY A 374 -7.61 0.01 2.03
N ALA A 375 -8.47 -0.80 2.62
CA ALA A 375 -8.08 -2.06 3.24
C ALA A 375 -7.63 -3.13 2.23
N LEU A 376 -8.32 -3.24 1.10
CA LEU A 376 -7.93 -4.11 -0.01
C LEU A 376 -6.54 -3.74 -0.55
N LEU A 377 -6.28 -2.45 -0.75
CA LEU A 377 -4.98 -1.93 -1.18
C LEU A 377 -3.89 -2.22 -0.13
N LEU A 378 -4.17 -1.94 1.15
CA LEU A 378 -3.24 -2.25 2.24
C LEU A 378 -2.92 -3.75 2.29
N GLY A 379 -3.92 -4.61 2.11
CA GLY A 379 -3.75 -6.05 2.03
C GLY A 379 -2.91 -6.49 0.84
N GLU A 380 -3.13 -5.92 -0.35
CA GLU A 380 -2.37 -6.23 -1.58
C GLU A 380 -0.90 -5.90 -1.40
N VAL A 381 -0.65 -4.76 -0.78
CA VAL A 381 0.66 -4.25 -0.45
C VAL A 381 1.42 -5.14 0.53
N VAL A 382 0.78 -5.47 1.65
CA VAL A 382 1.41 -6.28 2.70
C VAL A 382 1.61 -7.70 2.18
N GLY A 383 0.62 -8.22 1.47
CA GLY A 383 0.70 -9.50 0.77
C GLY A 383 1.83 -9.54 -0.25
N TYR A 384 2.00 -8.49 -1.05
CA TYR A 384 3.10 -8.38 -2.02
C TYR A 384 4.47 -8.42 -1.33
N LEU A 385 4.63 -7.68 -0.22
CA LEU A 385 5.87 -7.68 0.57
C LEU A 385 6.17 -9.07 1.13
N PHE A 386 5.15 -9.74 1.67
CA PHE A 386 5.26 -11.09 2.22
C PHE A 386 5.62 -12.10 1.12
N HIS A 387 4.91 -12.07 -0.01
CA HIS A 387 5.18 -12.92 -1.17
C HIS A 387 6.59 -12.75 -1.71
N ARG A 388 7.07 -11.51 -1.76
CA ARG A 388 8.45 -11.20 -2.14
C ARG A 388 9.45 -11.82 -1.18
N GLN A 389 9.23 -11.72 0.13
CA GLN A 389 10.11 -12.33 1.13
C GLN A 389 10.13 -13.86 1.00
N MET A 390 8.96 -14.49 0.82
CA MET A 390 8.88 -15.94 0.60
C MET A 390 9.66 -16.40 -0.63
N ARG A 391 9.57 -15.66 -1.73
CA ARG A 391 10.31 -15.96 -2.96
C ARG A 391 11.82 -15.83 -2.79
N PHE A 392 12.29 -14.82 -2.06
CA PHE A 392 13.72 -14.70 -1.76
C PHE A 392 14.22 -15.84 -0.88
N ALA A 393 13.50 -16.16 0.19
CA ALA A 393 13.84 -17.30 1.04
C ALA A 393 13.85 -18.63 0.26
N PHE A 394 12.95 -18.79 -0.72
CA PHE A 394 12.98 -19.94 -1.62
C PHE A 394 14.23 -19.97 -2.52
N LEU A 395 14.68 -18.82 -3.03
CA LEU A 395 15.92 -18.73 -3.80
C LEU A 395 17.17 -19.03 -2.95
N GLU A 396 17.16 -18.67 -1.67
CA GLU A 396 18.27 -18.93 -0.75
C GLU A 396 18.41 -20.41 -0.38
N GLN A 397 17.35 -21.21 -0.55
CA GLN A 397 17.43 -22.65 -0.32
C GLN A 397 18.36 -23.32 -1.34
N PRO A 398 19.22 -24.26 -0.91
CA PRO A 398 20.01 -25.09 -1.80
C PRO A 398 19.15 -25.73 -2.88
N ALA A 399 19.63 -25.80 -4.13
CA ALA A 399 18.85 -26.38 -5.23
C ALA A 399 18.36 -27.81 -4.92
N ALA A 400 19.16 -28.60 -4.20
CA ALA A 400 18.81 -29.95 -3.77
C ALA A 400 17.64 -30.02 -2.77
N SER A 401 17.34 -28.95 -2.03
CA SER A 401 16.22 -28.90 -1.08
C SER A 401 14.95 -28.27 -1.66
N ARG A 402 15.00 -27.69 -2.86
CA ARG A 402 13.84 -27.02 -3.49
C ARG A 402 12.78 -27.98 -4.03
N SER A 403 13.12 -29.26 -4.21
CA SER A 403 12.18 -30.31 -4.65
C SER A 403 11.35 -30.89 -3.49
N GLY A 404 11.67 -30.55 -2.24
CA GLY A 404 10.91 -30.96 -1.05
C GLY A 404 9.80 -29.98 -0.68
N ARG A 405 8.81 -30.41 0.13
CA ARG A 405 7.83 -29.51 0.73
C ARG A 405 8.56 -28.40 1.49
N LEU A 406 8.23 -27.14 1.21
CA LEU A 406 8.74 -26.00 1.97
C LEU A 406 8.47 -26.26 3.47
N PRO A 407 9.50 -26.30 4.34
CA PRO A 407 9.26 -26.49 5.77
C PRO A 407 8.48 -25.28 6.29
N VAL A 408 7.19 -25.50 6.57
CA VAL A 408 6.26 -24.48 7.13
C VAL A 408 6.84 -23.85 8.39
N ALA A 409 7.62 -24.62 9.17
CA ALA A 409 8.28 -24.15 10.38
C ALA A 409 9.37 -23.09 10.13
N HIS A 410 10.10 -23.12 9.01
CA HIS A 410 11.19 -22.15 8.81
C HIS A 410 10.71 -20.74 8.48
N PHE A 411 9.47 -20.55 8.02
CA PHE A 411 8.95 -19.20 7.77
C PHE A 411 8.38 -18.52 9.02
N ALA A 412 7.94 -19.31 10.01
CA ALA A 412 7.42 -18.80 11.28
C ALA A 412 8.50 -18.71 12.37
N THR A 413 9.56 -19.53 12.30
CA THR A 413 10.56 -19.63 13.37
C THR A 413 12.01 -19.59 12.90
N ALA A 414 12.33 -19.43 11.60
CA ALA A 414 13.67 -18.94 11.31
C ALA A 414 13.73 -17.56 11.95
N PRO A 415 14.64 -17.31 12.91
CA PRO A 415 15.03 -15.96 13.16
C PRO A 415 15.66 -15.54 11.84
N VAL A 416 14.85 -14.93 10.97
CA VAL A 416 15.39 -13.95 10.07
C VAL A 416 16.19 -13.10 11.05
N ARG A 417 17.51 -13.06 10.92
CA ARG A 417 18.27 -11.90 11.37
C ARG A 417 17.79 -10.73 10.51
N MET A 418 16.50 -10.40 10.61
CA MET A 418 16.08 -9.03 10.67
C MET A 418 16.82 -8.61 11.92
N GLN A 419 17.96 -7.94 11.73
CA GLN A 419 18.35 -6.99 12.74
C GLN A 419 17.04 -6.26 13.09
N PRO A 420 16.65 -6.25 14.37
CA PRO A 420 15.45 -5.54 14.79
C PRO A 420 15.54 -4.16 14.17
N TRP A 421 14.39 -3.60 13.81
CA TRP A 421 14.15 -2.34 13.11
C TRP A 421 14.79 -1.14 13.85
N SER A 422 16.10 -1.20 14.05
CA SER A 422 16.95 -0.23 14.66
C SER A 422 17.26 0.74 13.54
N LEU A 423 16.50 1.83 13.56
CA LEU A 423 16.70 3.02 12.75
C LEU A 423 18.00 3.77 13.11
N THR A 424 18.97 3.08 13.68
CA THR A 424 20.27 3.60 14.09
C THR A 424 21.29 2.50 13.82
N PHE A 425 22.05 2.64 12.73
CA PHE A 425 23.44 2.21 12.80
C PHE A 425 24.06 3.07 13.90
N THR A 426 24.27 2.52 15.08
CA THR A 426 25.16 3.16 16.05
C THR A 426 26.54 3.07 15.44
N ASP A 427 27.14 4.23 15.11
CA ASP A 427 28.46 4.38 14.49
C ASP A 427 29.56 3.53 15.18
N ALA A 428 29.35 3.12 16.43
CA ALA A 428 30.24 2.24 17.19
C ALA A 428 30.50 0.85 16.55
N GLU A 429 29.56 0.24 15.82
CA GLU A 429 29.80 -1.06 15.16
C GLU A 429 30.62 -0.92 13.86
N LEU A 430 30.57 0.25 13.21
CA LEU A 430 31.38 0.56 12.03
C LEU A 430 32.81 0.98 12.42
N GLU A 431 32.97 1.62 13.57
CA GLU A 431 34.27 2.02 14.13
C GLU A 431 35.08 0.80 14.63
N ALA A 432 34.41 -0.23 15.15
CA ALA A 432 35.04 -1.49 15.53
C ALA A 432 35.48 -2.36 14.34
N GLN A 433 34.83 -2.22 13.16
CA GLN A 433 35.24 -2.96 11.95
C GLN A 433 36.40 -2.32 11.18
N TYR A 434 36.70 -1.05 11.44
CA TYR A 434 37.81 -0.32 10.79
C TYR A 434 39.06 -0.19 11.65
N THR A 435 39.03 -0.63 12.91
CA THR A 435 40.21 -0.60 13.81
C THR A 435 41.04 -1.88 13.78
N ASP A 436 40.57 -2.93 13.10
CA ASP A 436 41.28 -4.23 12.92
C ASP A 436 41.75 -4.47 11.46
N ALA A 437 41.82 -3.43 10.63
CA ALA A 437 42.48 -3.44 9.31
C ALA A 437 43.47 -2.28 9.22
#